data_AF-A0A8S0V4C9-F1
#
_entry.id   AF-A0A8S0V4C9-F1
#
_cell.length_a   1.000
_cell.length_b   1.000
_cell.length_c   1.000
_cell.angle_alpha   90.00
_cell.angle_beta   90.00
_cell.angle_gamma   90.00
#
_symmetry.space_group_name_H-M   'P 1'
#
loop_
_entity.id
_entity.type
_entity.pdbx_description
1 polymer ?
#
loop_
_entity_poly.entity_id
_entity_poly.type
_entity_poly.pdbx_seq_one_letter_code
_entity_poly.pdbx_strand_id
1 'polypeptide(L)'
;MSFSVNRDSLILMMLCPFAPNGPIRLSNYVFRTLRKLFKVDPADYMISICGDNALRLLSSPGKSGSFFYSTNDDKYMIKTMKKSEVKALIRMLRAYYNHVRAFENTLVTKFFGLHCVKMIGPAHRKVRFVIMGNLFCSEYAIHRRFDLKGSSQGRVTDKPESEIDSTTTLKDLDLNYIFRLQTSWFQEFCRQVDKDCYFLEQERIMDYSLLVGIHIIQISQTGEPLRMEAGIFPVQTPGDRDEDGGEAAPELSRLGMNMPARAELATRRNDSEFAMEPTGEYYDVILILGIIDILQDYDISKKLEHAYKSFNYDPTSISAVDPSQYSRRFRDFIFRIFTQDTT
;
A
#
# COMPACT_ATOMS: atom_id res chain seq x y z
N MET A 1 -17.53 -17.84 12.89
CA MET A 1 -16.61 -18.16 14.01
C MET A 1 -15.62 -17.02 14.14
N SER A 2 -15.87 -16.12 15.09
CA SER A 2 -14.94 -15.06 15.48
C SER A 2 -13.68 -15.69 16.08
N PHE A 3 -12.52 -15.39 15.51
CA PHE A 3 -11.24 -15.86 16.01
C PHE A 3 -10.80 -14.95 17.16
N SER A 4 -10.99 -15.38 18.41
CA SER A 4 -10.30 -14.79 19.55
C SER A 4 -8.94 -15.47 19.68
N VAL A 5 -7.89 -14.88 19.10
CA VAL A 5 -6.52 -15.17 19.54
C VAL A 5 -6.37 -14.44 20.87
N ASN A 6 -6.41 -15.18 21.98
CA ASN A 6 -6.36 -14.58 23.31
C ASN A 6 -5.09 -13.73 23.45
N ARG A 7 -5.26 -12.46 23.88
CA ARG A 7 -4.24 -11.42 24.08
C ARG A 7 -2.97 -11.95 24.75
N ASP A 8 -3.15 -12.76 25.78
CA ASP A 8 -2.05 -13.32 26.58
C ASP A 8 -1.17 -14.27 25.75
N SER A 9 -1.74 -14.91 24.72
CA SER A 9 -0.96 -15.73 23.79
C SER A 9 -0.05 -14.85 22.91
N LEU A 10 -0.55 -13.73 22.36
CA LEU A 10 0.25 -12.83 21.50
C LEU A 10 1.44 -12.20 22.27
N ILE A 11 1.22 -11.79 23.52
CA ILE A 11 2.26 -11.18 24.38
C ILE A 11 3.32 -12.21 24.79
N LEU A 12 2.90 -13.41 25.24
CA LEU A 12 3.84 -14.50 25.58
C LEU A 12 4.64 -14.99 24.35
N MET A 13 4.11 -14.78 23.13
CA MET A 13 4.67 -15.25 21.86
C MET A 13 5.75 -14.35 21.25
N MET A 14 5.77 -13.05 21.57
CA MET A 14 6.85 -12.16 21.14
C MET A 14 8.05 -12.14 22.08
N LEU A 15 7.88 -12.60 23.33
CA LEU A 15 8.92 -12.71 24.34
C LEU A 15 9.61 -14.09 24.38
N CYS A 16 9.02 -15.14 23.79
CA CYS A 16 9.58 -16.50 23.81
C CYS A 16 10.51 -16.79 22.60
N PRO A 17 11.80 -17.10 22.83
CA PRO A 17 12.70 -17.53 21.75
C PRO A 17 12.38 -18.98 21.35
N PHE A 18 11.63 -19.21 20.28
CA PHE A 18 11.35 -20.57 19.80
C PHE A 18 12.37 -21.10 18.78
N ALA A 19 12.79 -22.34 19.05
CA ALA A 19 13.68 -23.25 18.31
C ALA A 19 15.11 -22.73 18.03
N PRO A 20 16.15 -23.34 18.63
CA PRO A 20 17.53 -22.84 18.55
C PRO A 20 18.10 -22.84 17.11
N ASN A 21 17.60 -23.69 16.20
CA ASN A 21 18.15 -23.92 14.86
C ASN A 21 17.06 -24.01 13.77
N GLY A 22 16.45 -22.89 13.36
CA GLY A 22 15.47 -22.89 12.26
C GLY A 22 15.40 -21.57 11.48
N PRO A 23 14.88 -21.59 10.23
CA PRO A 23 14.79 -20.42 9.35
C PRO A 23 14.04 -19.22 9.95
N ILE A 24 13.20 -19.47 10.97
CA ILE A 24 12.42 -18.45 11.69
C ILE A 24 13.28 -17.60 12.65
N ARG A 25 14.39 -18.13 13.19
CA ARG A 25 15.31 -17.35 14.03
C ARG A 25 16.13 -16.36 13.19
N LEU A 26 16.54 -16.79 11.99
CA LEU A 26 17.18 -15.93 10.99
C LEU A 26 16.25 -14.78 10.58
N SER A 27 14.95 -15.06 10.35
CA SER A 27 13.99 -13.99 10.04
C SER A 27 13.85 -12.97 11.17
N ASN A 28 13.88 -13.37 12.45
CA ASN A 28 13.78 -12.43 13.56
C ASN A 28 14.93 -11.42 13.61
N TYR A 29 16.16 -11.86 13.33
CA TYR A 29 17.31 -10.94 13.25
C TYR A 29 17.17 -9.97 12.07
N VAL A 30 16.70 -10.46 10.93
CA VAL A 30 16.44 -9.62 9.75
C VAL A 30 15.36 -8.59 10.04
N PHE A 31 14.22 -8.98 10.63
CA PHE A 31 13.14 -8.05 10.99
C PHE A 31 13.52 -7.04 12.09
N ARG A 32 14.42 -7.40 13.00
CA ARG A 32 15.03 -6.41 13.92
C ARG A 32 15.85 -5.38 13.15
N THR A 33 16.60 -5.80 12.14
CA THR A 33 17.42 -4.89 11.31
C THR A 33 16.53 -4.03 10.41
N LEU A 34 15.47 -4.60 9.83
CA LEU A 34 14.46 -3.85 9.07
C LEU A 34 13.79 -2.77 9.94
N ARG A 35 13.37 -3.10 11.17
CA ARG A 35 12.83 -2.11 12.12
C ARG A 35 13.79 -0.94 12.36
N LYS A 36 15.08 -1.22 12.54
CA LYS A 36 16.10 -0.16 12.65
C LYS A 36 16.23 0.68 11.39
N LEU A 37 16.25 0.06 10.21
CA LEU A 37 16.27 0.78 8.92
C LEU A 37 15.04 1.68 8.75
N PHE A 38 13.88 1.23 9.22
CA PHE A 38 12.64 1.99 9.20
C PHE A 38 12.51 3.00 10.36
N LYS A 39 13.58 3.20 11.15
CA LYS A 39 13.64 4.13 12.28
C LYS A 39 12.54 3.86 13.33
N VAL A 40 12.21 2.59 13.54
CA VAL A 40 11.23 2.15 14.55
C VAL A 40 11.92 1.86 15.87
N ASP A 41 11.52 2.58 16.92
CA ASP A 41 11.95 2.30 18.28
C ASP A 41 11.37 0.95 18.78
N PRO A 42 12.19 0.06 19.37
CA PRO A 42 11.71 -1.23 19.86
C PRO A 42 10.67 -1.14 20.98
N ALA A 43 10.77 -0.16 21.89
CA ALA A 43 9.82 -0.02 22.98
C ALA A 43 8.47 0.48 22.45
N ASP A 44 8.48 1.51 21.59
CA ASP A 44 7.26 2.01 20.94
C ASP A 44 6.58 0.90 20.13
N TYR A 45 7.34 0.15 19.35
CA TYR A 45 6.82 -0.99 18.59
C TYR A 45 6.13 -2.02 19.49
N MET A 46 6.74 -2.33 20.65
CA MET A 46 6.15 -3.28 21.59
C MET A 46 4.88 -2.71 22.24
N ILE A 47 4.83 -1.42 22.56
CA ILE A 47 3.63 -0.76 23.09
C ILE A 47 2.50 -0.81 22.06
N SER A 48 2.76 -0.46 20.81
CA SER A 48 1.74 -0.45 19.74
C SER A 48 1.13 -1.83 19.50
N ILE A 49 1.93 -2.90 19.56
CA ILE A 49 1.47 -4.27 19.24
C ILE A 49 0.95 -5.02 20.48
N CYS A 50 1.49 -4.76 21.68
CA CYS A 50 1.20 -5.52 22.90
C CYS A 50 0.37 -4.78 23.96
N GLY A 51 0.06 -3.49 23.80
CA GLY A 51 -0.72 -2.72 24.77
C GLY A 51 -2.10 -3.33 25.08
N ASP A 52 -2.66 -3.02 26.25
CA ASP A 52 -3.85 -3.71 26.80
C ASP A 52 -5.12 -3.65 25.95
N ASN A 53 -5.19 -2.73 24.97
CA ASN A 53 -6.25 -2.60 23.97
C ASN A 53 -5.75 -2.70 22.53
N ALA A 54 -4.51 -3.12 22.27
CA ALA A 54 -3.72 -2.78 21.10
C ALA A 54 -4.34 -3.00 19.72
N LEU A 55 -5.28 -3.93 19.52
CA LEU A 55 -5.69 -4.38 18.20
C LEU A 55 -7.19 -4.19 17.93
N ARG A 56 -7.49 -3.50 16.83
CA ARG A 56 -8.86 -3.38 16.26
C ARG A 56 -9.00 -4.31 15.07
N LEU A 57 -10.01 -5.18 15.09
CA LEU A 57 -10.35 -6.03 13.95
C LEU A 57 -10.89 -5.17 12.82
N LEU A 58 -10.30 -5.30 11.64
CA LEU A 58 -10.81 -4.69 10.42
C LEU A 58 -11.64 -5.74 9.66
N SER A 59 -12.86 -5.38 9.27
CA SER A 59 -13.64 -6.17 8.32
C SER A 59 -12.83 -6.30 7.04
N SER A 60 -12.46 -7.52 6.65
CA SER A 60 -11.75 -7.75 5.39
C SER A 60 -12.77 -7.88 4.25
N PRO A 61 -12.87 -6.93 3.30
CA PRO A 61 -13.75 -7.08 2.15
C PRO A 61 -13.12 -7.94 1.04
N GLY A 62 -11.87 -8.42 1.21
CA GLY A 62 -11.11 -9.08 0.16
C GLY A 62 -11.46 -10.55 -0.07
N LYS A 63 -11.37 -10.98 -1.34
CA LYS A 63 -11.55 -12.37 -1.81
C LYS A 63 -10.61 -13.40 -1.14
N SER A 64 -9.54 -12.96 -0.48
CA SER A 64 -8.48 -13.83 0.06
C SER A 64 -8.87 -14.60 1.33
N GLY A 65 -9.90 -14.12 2.05
CA GLY A 65 -10.28 -14.64 3.37
C GLY A 65 -9.26 -14.39 4.48
N SER A 66 -8.33 -13.44 4.29
CA SER A 66 -7.35 -13.05 5.31
C SER A 66 -7.95 -12.04 6.29
N PHE A 67 -7.75 -12.26 7.58
CA PHE A 67 -8.09 -11.29 8.62
C PHE A 67 -7.04 -10.19 8.72
N PHE A 68 -7.51 -8.97 8.92
CA PHE A 68 -6.68 -7.79 9.16
C PHE A 68 -7.00 -7.20 10.54
N TYR A 69 -5.97 -6.76 11.24
CA TYR A 69 -6.08 -5.99 12.47
C TYR A 69 -5.25 -4.71 12.30
N SER A 70 -5.72 -3.59 12.85
CA SER A 70 -4.92 -2.36 13.00
C SER A 70 -4.50 -2.20 14.45
N THR A 71 -3.35 -1.58 14.69
CA THR A 71 -3.03 -1.11 16.03
C THR A 71 -3.91 0.07 16.44
N ASN A 72 -4.01 0.34 17.74
CA ASN A 72 -4.79 1.47 18.24
C ASN A 72 -4.22 2.83 17.84
N ASP A 73 -2.90 2.92 17.75
CA ASP A 73 -2.20 4.10 17.26
C ASP A 73 -2.13 4.16 15.73
N ASP A 74 -2.80 3.23 15.04
CA ASP A 74 -2.87 3.09 13.58
C ASP A 74 -1.52 2.94 12.86
N LYS A 75 -0.39 2.79 13.55
CA LYS A 75 0.94 2.69 12.93
C LYS A 75 1.13 1.38 12.16
N TYR A 76 0.55 0.29 12.65
CA TYR A 76 0.80 -1.05 12.12
C TYR A 76 -0.49 -1.79 11.79
N MET A 77 -0.41 -2.64 10.78
CA MET A 77 -1.41 -3.63 10.45
C MET A 77 -0.87 -5.04 10.68
N ILE A 78 -1.76 -5.93 11.11
CA ILE A 78 -1.48 -7.37 11.23
C ILE A 78 -2.35 -8.10 10.23
N LYS A 79 -1.72 -8.80 9.29
CA LYS A 79 -2.41 -9.59 8.26
C LYS A 79 -2.16 -11.07 8.49
N THR A 80 -3.23 -11.88 8.55
CA THR A 80 -3.08 -13.34 8.56
C THR A 80 -2.64 -13.86 7.20
N MET A 81 -1.70 -14.80 7.20
CA MET A 81 -0.99 -15.26 6.00
C MET A 81 -1.22 -16.75 5.74
N LYS A 82 -1.40 -17.12 4.47
CA LYS A 82 -1.37 -18.51 4.01
C LYS A 82 0.07 -19.03 4.04
N LYS A 83 0.23 -20.36 4.08
CA LYS A 83 1.55 -21.01 4.07
C LYS A 83 2.37 -20.66 2.81
N SER A 84 1.71 -20.51 1.65
CA SER A 84 2.35 -20.10 0.39
C SER A 84 2.94 -18.69 0.48
N GLU A 85 2.18 -17.72 1.01
CA GLU A 85 2.63 -16.34 1.15
C GLU A 85 3.80 -16.21 2.14
N VAL A 86 3.80 -17.00 3.22
CA VAL A 86 4.96 -17.08 4.13
C VAL A 86 6.19 -17.63 3.44
N LYS A 87 6.04 -18.63 2.57
CA LYS A 87 7.16 -19.14 1.77
C LYS A 87 7.68 -18.07 0.80
N ALA A 88 6.78 -17.32 0.17
CA ALA A 88 7.14 -16.23 -0.73
C ALA A 88 7.97 -15.16 0.01
N LEU A 89 7.48 -14.66 1.15
CA LEU A 89 8.20 -13.67 1.97
C LEU A 89 9.58 -14.17 2.39
N ILE A 90 9.69 -15.41 2.90
CA ILE A 90 10.98 -15.97 3.33
C ILE A 90 11.94 -16.09 2.14
N ARG A 91 11.45 -16.48 0.96
CA ARG A 91 12.28 -16.60 -0.24
C ARG A 91 12.86 -15.26 -0.66
N MET A 92 12.05 -14.21 -0.73
CA MET A 92 12.49 -12.88 -1.17
C MET A 92 13.18 -12.05 -0.07
N LEU A 93 13.20 -12.51 1.19
CA LEU A 93 13.57 -11.69 2.35
C LEU A 93 14.94 -11.00 2.20
N ARG A 94 15.93 -11.68 1.59
CA ARG A 94 17.26 -11.11 1.33
C ARG A 94 17.21 -10.00 0.28
N ALA A 95 16.50 -10.22 -0.82
CA ALA A 95 16.35 -9.23 -1.88
C ALA A 95 15.53 -8.03 -1.38
N TYR A 96 14.44 -8.28 -0.65
CA TYR A 96 13.64 -7.27 0.02
C TYR A 96 14.48 -6.38 0.95
N TYR A 97 15.29 -6.99 1.84
CA TYR A 97 16.19 -6.25 2.72
C TYR A 97 17.16 -5.35 1.95
N ASN A 98 17.77 -5.88 0.88
CA ASN A 98 18.70 -5.10 0.06
C ASN A 98 17.99 -3.94 -0.64
N HIS A 99 16.77 -4.16 -1.15
CA HIS A 99 15.96 -3.17 -1.84
C HIS A 99 15.59 -2.01 -0.92
N VAL A 100 14.96 -2.30 0.22
CA VAL A 100 14.52 -1.25 1.16
C VAL A 100 15.68 -0.50 1.82
N ARG A 101 16.87 -1.13 1.89
CA ARG A 101 18.10 -0.47 2.34
C ARG A 101 18.67 0.46 1.26
N ALA A 102 18.58 0.09 -0.01
CA ALA A 102 19.14 0.86 -1.12
C ALA A 102 18.23 2.03 -1.54
N PHE A 103 16.92 1.93 -1.31
CA PHE A 103 15.94 2.90 -1.78
C PHE A 103 15.03 3.36 -0.63
N GLU A 104 15.40 4.45 0.06
CA GLU A 104 14.64 5.00 1.20
C GLU A 104 13.21 5.47 0.80
N ASN A 105 13.05 5.85 -0.47
CA ASN A 105 11.79 6.29 -1.08
C ASN A 105 10.91 5.13 -1.61
N THR A 106 11.31 3.87 -1.42
CA THR A 106 10.52 2.73 -1.90
C THR A 106 9.06 2.81 -1.46
N LEU A 107 8.15 2.58 -2.42
CA LEU A 107 6.71 2.52 -2.18
C LEU A 107 6.29 1.14 -1.68
N VAL A 108 7.19 0.14 -1.74
CA VAL A 108 6.89 -1.22 -1.30
C VAL A 108 6.57 -1.25 0.20
N THR A 109 5.47 -1.94 0.55
CA THR A 109 5.04 -2.08 1.94
C THR A 109 6.16 -2.54 2.89
N LYS A 110 6.19 -1.94 4.08
CA LYS A 110 7.21 -2.17 5.10
C LYS A 110 6.79 -3.33 6.00
N PHE A 111 7.60 -4.39 6.06
CA PHE A 111 7.38 -5.52 6.94
C PHE A 111 8.22 -5.42 8.22
N PHE A 112 7.56 -5.52 9.37
CA PHE A 112 8.16 -5.34 10.69
C PHE A 112 8.35 -6.64 11.46
N GLY A 113 7.62 -7.69 11.09
CA GLY A 113 7.72 -9.00 11.73
C GLY A 113 6.92 -10.07 11.01
N LEU A 114 7.38 -11.32 11.10
CA LEU A 114 6.69 -12.51 10.61
C LEU A 114 6.60 -13.52 11.75
N HIS A 115 5.37 -13.94 12.08
CA HIS A 115 5.11 -14.76 13.24
C HIS A 115 4.27 -15.98 12.89
N CYS A 116 4.48 -17.07 13.65
CA CYS A 116 3.69 -18.29 13.55
C CYS A 116 3.30 -18.75 14.95
N VAL A 117 1.99 -18.90 15.14
CA VAL A 117 1.38 -19.31 16.40
C VAL A 117 0.81 -20.70 16.24
N LYS A 118 1.17 -21.60 17.16
CA LYS A 118 0.50 -22.89 17.31
C LYS A 118 -0.60 -22.70 18.34
N MET A 119 -1.86 -22.83 17.93
CA MET A 119 -2.98 -22.79 18.85
C MET A 119 -2.97 -24.05 19.73
N ILE A 120 -3.20 -23.87 21.03
CA ILE A 120 -3.35 -24.95 22.00
C ILE A 120 -4.79 -25.45 21.89
N GLY A 121 -4.97 -26.70 21.46
CA GLY A 121 -6.27 -27.33 21.26
C GLY A 121 -6.14 -28.61 20.44
N PRO A 122 -7.20 -29.44 20.37
CA PRO A 122 -7.14 -30.80 19.80
C PRO A 122 -6.70 -30.85 18.33
N ALA A 123 -6.88 -29.76 17.58
CA ALA A 123 -6.51 -29.66 16.16
C ALA A 123 -5.13 -29.03 15.87
N HIS A 124 -4.37 -28.60 16.89
CA HIS A 124 -3.03 -27.97 16.77
C HIS A 124 -2.85 -27.02 15.56
N ARG A 125 -3.85 -26.16 15.30
CA ARG A 125 -3.85 -25.29 14.12
C ARG A 125 -2.74 -24.23 14.21
N LYS A 126 -2.00 -24.05 13.11
CA LYS A 126 -0.94 -23.03 12.99
C LYS A 126 -1.48 -21.78 12.31
N VAL A 127 -1.54 -20.66 13.01
CA VAL A 127 -1.83 -19.34 12.45
C VAL A 127 -0.51 -18.66 12.10
N ARG A 128 -0.43 -18.03 10.92
CA ARG A 128 0.73 -17.21 10.52
C ARG A 128 0.23 -15.81 10.29
N PHE A 129 1.04 -14.83 10.63
CA PHE A 129 0.73 -13.44 10.37
C PHE A 129 1.98 -12.62 10.15
N VAL A 130 1.84 -11.54 9.40
CA VAL A 130 2.86 -10.52 9.20
C VAL A 130 2.42 -9.24 9.88
N ILE A 131 3.37 -8.52 10.47
CA ILE A 131 3.18 -7.16 10.95
C ILE A 131 3.75 -6.24 9.86
N MET A 132 2.91 -5.36 9.33
CA MET A 132 3.24 -4.46 8.22
C MET A 132 2.83 -3.03 8.57
N GLY A 133 3.39 -2.05 7.87
CA GLY A 133 3.05 -0.64 8.10
C GLY A 133 1.65 -0.34 7.61
N ASN A 134 0.90 0.46 8.36
CA ASN A 134 -0.33 1.03 7.85
C ASN A 134 0.01 2.21 6.94
N LEU A 135 -0.31 2.10 5.65
CA LEU A 135 -0.05 3.17 4.70
C LEU A 135 -0.83 4.45 5.04
N PHE A 136 -2.04 4.31 5.57
CA PHE A 136 -2.92 5.43 5.90
C PHE A 136 -2.76 5.91 7.36
N CYS A 137 -1.64 5.57 8.00
CA CYS A 137 -1.22 6.27 9.22
C CYS A 137 -0.76 7.68 8.85
N SER A 138 -1.72 8.59 8.72
CA SER A 138 -1.51 9.98 8.31
C SER A 138 -2.24 10.93 9.24
N GLU A 139 -1.69 12.13 9.41
CA GLU A 139 -2.36 13.24 10.10
C GLU A 139 -3.51 13.82 9.25
N TYR A 140 -3.53 13.51 7.96
CA TYR A 140 -4.56 13.95 7.03
C TYR A 140 -5.71 12.96 6.92
N ALA A 141 -6.94 13.47 6.94
CA ALA A 141 -8.13 12.68 6.66
C ALA A 141 -8.12 12.19 5.20
N ILE A 142 -8.22 10.87 5.01
CA ILE A 142 -8.30 10.28 3.67
C ILE A 142 -9.74 10.31 3.18
N HIS A 143 -10.02 11.08 2.13
CA HIS A 143 -11.37 11.27 1.58
C HIS A 143 -11.72 10.24 0.49
N ARG A 144 -10.72 9.74 -0.23
CA ARG A 144 -10.86 8.70 -1.25
C ARG A 144 -9.69 7.73 -1.18
N ARG A 145 -9.96 6.46 -1.47
CA ARG A 145 -8.99 5.36 -1.48
C ARG A 145 -9.13 4.56 -2.75
N PHE A 146 -8.03 4.28 -3.43
CA PHE A 146 -8.01 3.42 -4.61
C PHE A 146 -6.98 2.30 -4.46
N ASP A 147 -7.36 1.08 -4.78
CA ASP A 147 -6.48 -0.06 -5.02
C ASP A 147 -6.37 -0.21 -6.54
N LEU A 148 -5.18 -0.01 -7.10
CA LEU A 148 -4.96 0.07 -8.56
C LEU A 148 -3.97 -1.00 -9.03
N LYS A 149 -4.32 -1.75 -10.09
CA LYS A 149 -3.52 -2.88 -10.63
C LYS A 149 -3.18 -2.74 -12.12
N GLY A 150 -3.80 -1.79 -12.81
CA GLY A 150 -3.75 -1.65 -14.27
C GLY A 150 -4.51 -2.75 -15.01
N SER A 151 -5.56 -3.32 -14.42
CA SER A 151 -6.41 -4.34 -15.05
C SER A 151 -7.90 -4.01 -14.89
N SER A 152 -8.77 -4.66 -15.67
CA SER A 152 -10.20 -4.30 -15.73
C SER A 152 -11.11 -5.37 -15.14
N GLN A 153 -10.75 -6.65 -15.25
CA GLN A 153 -11.61 -7.75 -14.79
C GLN A 153 -11.81 -7.74 -13.26
N GLY A 154 -13.04 -7.45 -12.83
CA GLY A 154 -13.40 -7.37 -11.41
C GLY A 154 -12.79 -6.16 -10.68
N ARG A 155 -12.40 -5.14 -11.45
CA ARG A 155 -11.75 -3.92 -10.99
C ARG A 155 -12.69 -2.71 -10.96
N VAL A 156 -13.98 -2.99 -10.72
CA VAL A 156 -15.03 -2.02 -10.32
C VAL A 156 -15.48 -2.35 -8.91
N THR A 157 -15.95 -1.36 -8.16
CA THR A 157 -16.54 -1.55 -6.83
C THR A 157 -18.01 -1.93 -6.95
N ASP A 158 -18.45 -2.92 -6.17
CA ASP A 158 -19.83 -3.44 -6.26
C ASP A 158 -20.84 -2.56 -5.50
N LYS A 159 -20.37 -1.61 -4.68
CA LYS A 159 -21.21 -0.69 -3.93
C LYS A 159 -21.74 0.44 -4.83
N PRO A 160 -23.01 0.84 -4.68
CA PRO A 160 -23.54 2.02 -5.36
C PRO A 160 -22.90 3.30 -4.84
N GLU A 161 -22.86 4.36 -5.66
CA GLU A 161 -22.24 5.66 -5.33
C GLU A 161 -22.71 6.23 -3.98
N SER A 162 -24.00 6.06 -3.66
CA SER A 162 -24.60 6.53 -2.41
C SER A 162 -24.09 5.83 -1.14
N GLU A 163 -23.47 4.66 -1.28
CA GLU A 163 -22.90 3.87 -0.16
C GLU A 163 -21.36 3.94 -0.13
N ILE A 164 -20.76 4.73 -1.02
CA ILE A 164 -19.31 4.97 -1.02
C ILE A 164 -18.99 5.97 0.07
N ASP A 165 -18.16 5.54 1.00
CA ASP A 165 -17.62 6.36 2.09
C ASP A 165 -16.09 6.44 2.01
N SER A 166 -15.48 7.21 2.91
CA SER A 166 -14.03 7.38 3.00
C SER A 166 -13.25 6.09 3.33
N THR A 167 -13.93 5.04 3.78
CA THR A 167 -13.34 3.74 4.11
C THR A 167 -13.43 2.74 2.96
N THR A 168 -14.31 3.00 2.01
CA THR A 168 -14.51 2.19 0.81
C THR A 168 -13.30 2.32 -0.10
N THR A 169 -12.71 1.17 -0.45
CA THR A 169 -11.54 1.12 -1.35
C THR A 169 -12.02 0.89 -2.77
N LEU A 170 -11.95 1.95 -3.57
CA LEU A 170 -12.27 1.98 -4.99
C LEU A 170 -11.19 1.26 -5.81
N LYS A 171 -11.46 0.96 -7.07
CA LYS A 171 -10.58 0.20 -7.97
C LYS A 171 -10.33 0.95 -9.28
N ASP A 172 -9.63 0.31 -10.22
CA ASP A 172 -9.20 0.89 -11.50
C ASP A 172 -10.36 1.48 -12.30
N LEU A 173 -11.48 0.74 -12.38
CA LEU A 173 -12.69 1.14 -13.08
C LEU A 173 -13.59 2.07 -12.24
N ASP A 174 -13.17 2.48 -11.06
CA ASP A 174 -13.83 3.56 -10.31
C ASP A 174 -13.01 4.87 -10.38
N LEU A 175 -11.75 4.80 -10.83
CA LEU A 175 -10.87 5.96 -10.91
C LEU A 175 -11.34 6.96 -11.98
N ASN A 176 -11.44 8.22 -11.56
CA ASN A 176 -11.87 9.37 -12.34
C ASN A 176 -10.92 10.58 -12.17
N TYR A 177 -9.64 10.33 -11.84
CA TYR A 177 -8.64 11.37 -11.65
C TYR A 177 -7.37 11.11 -12.46
N ILE A 178 -6.78 12.19 -12.95
CA ILE A 178 -5.39 12.26 -13.40
C ILE A 178 -4.63 13.11 -12.36
N PHE A 179 -3.61 12.53 -11.75
CA PHE A 179 -2.78 13.21 -10.75
C PHE A 179 -1.63 13.96 -11.44
N ARG A 180 -1.65 15.28 -11.34
CA ARG A 180 -0.58 16.18 -11.80
C ARG A 180 0.43 16.36 -10.67
N LEU A 181 1.64 15.86 -10.88
CA LEU A 181 2.77 15.95 -9.95
C LEU A 181 3.76 17.00 -10.46
N GLN A 182 4.29 17.84 -9.57
CA GLN A 182 5.39 18.73 -9.90
C GLN A 182 6.56 17.94 -10.54
N THR A 183 7.29 18.54 -11.47
CA THR A 183 8.38 17.91 -12.25
C THR A 183 9.32 17.03 -11.42
N SER A 184 9.83 17.55 -10.30
CA SER A 184 10.76 16.81 -9.41
C SER A 184 10.10 15.57 -8.80
N TRP A 185 8.87 15.72 -8.32
CA TRP A 185 8.06 14.64 -7.77
C TRP A 185 7.73 13.59 -8.81
N PHE A 186 7.33 14.01 -10.01
CA PHE A 186 7.00 13.09 -11.10
C PHE A 186 8.20 12.24 -11.51
N GLN A 187 9.37 12.88 -11.71
CA GLN A 187 10.59 12.17 -12.08
C GLN A 187 11.02 11.16 -11.02
N GLU A 188 11.01 11.57 -9.74
CA GLU A 188 11.36 10.69 -8.63
C GLU A 188 10.33 9.56 -8.44
N PHE A 189 9.04 9.86 -8.63
CA PHE A 189 7.97 8.87 -8.61
C PHE A 189 8.16 7.80 -9.68
N CYS A 190 8.34 8.20 -10.94
CA CYS A 190 8.58 7.26 -12.04
C CYS A 190 9.83 6.42 -11.79
N ARG A 191 10.95 7.07 -11.40
CA ARG A 191 12.21 6.38 -11.10
C ARG A 191 12.02 5.33 -10.01
N GLN A 192 11.29 5.65 -8.94
CA GLN A 192 11.10 4.73 -7.82
C GLN A 192 10.13 3.60 -8.16
N VAL A 193 9.02 3.89 -8.85
CA VAL A 193 8.07 2.87 -9.34
C VAL A 193 8.79 1.87 -10.25
N ASP A 194 9.68 2.31 -11.13
CA ASP A 194 10.51 1.42 -11.96
C ASP A 194 11.41 0.52 -11.13
N LYS A 195 12.07 1.06 -10.09
CA LYS A 195 12.93 0.24 -9.19
C LYS A 195 12.11 -0.77 -8.41
N ASP A 196 10.97 -0.37 -7.87
CA ASP A 196 10.08 -1.25 -7.11
C ASP A 196 9.51 -2.36 -8.00
N CYS A 197 9.05 -2.04 -9.21
CA CYS A 197 8.54 -3.03 -10.16
C CYS A 197 9.63 -4.00 -10.62
N TYR A 198 10.85 -3.50 -10.90
CA TYR A 198 11.98 -4.36 -11.24
C TYR A 198 12.28 -5.37 -10.13
N PHE A 199 12.32 -4.92 -8.87
CA PHE A 199 12.49 -5.80 -7.71
C PHE A 199 11.41 -6.89 -7.63
N LEU A 200 10.13 -6.51 -7.73
CA LEU A 200 9.01 -7.45 -7.65
C LEU A 200 9.02 -8.46 -8.80
N GLU A 201 9.39 -8.02 -10.00
CA GLU A 201 9.55 -8.86 -11.18
C GLU A 201 10.65 -9.91 -10.99
N GLN A 202 11.83 -9.52 -10.48
CA GLN A 202 12.93 -10.45 -10.21
C GLN A 202 12.55 -11.52 -9.18
N GLU A 203 11.74 -11.15 -8.17
CA GLU A 203 11.25 -12.07 -7.14
C GLU A 203 10.01 -12.87 -7.56
N ARG A 204 9.58 -12.73 -8.83
CA ARG A 204 8.42 -13.38 -9.45
C ARG A 204 7.10 -13.09 -8.73
N ILE A 205 6.98 -11.86 -8.24
CA ILE A 205 5.80 -11.38 -7.54
C ILE A 205 4.88 -10.69 -8.55
N MET A 206 3.59 -10.89 -8.38
CA MET A 206 2.53 -10.38 -9.24
C MET A 206 1.30 -10.04 -8.39
N ASP A 207 0.26 -9.50 -9.02
CA ASP A 207 -1.03 -9.23 -8.36
C ASP A 207 -0.96 -8.22 -7.19
N TYR A 208 0.10 -7.41 -7.16
CA TYR A 208 0.30 -6.29 -6.24
C TYR A 208 -0.42 -5.02 -6.73
N SER A 209 -0.91 -4.20 -5.81
CA SER A 209 -1.62 -2.96 -6.15
C SER A 209 -0.82 -1.74 -5.73
N LEU A 210 -0.99 -0.61 -6.43
CA LEU A 210 -0.74 0.70 -5.86
C LEU A 210 -1.98 1.11 -5.05
N LEU A 211 -1.82 1.23 -3.75
CA LEU A 211 -2.82 1.81 -2.87
C LEU A 211 -2.60 3.33 -2.85
N VAL A 212 -3.66 4.07 -3.18
CA VAL A 212 -3.68 5.54 -3.29
C VAL A 212 -4.68 6.08 -2.28
N GLY A 213 -4.23 6.90 -1.35
CA GLY A 213 -5.07 7.71 -0.46
C GLY A 213 -5.03 9.16 -0.92
N ILE A 214 -6.20 9.78 -1.00
CA ILE A 214 -6.35 11.18 -1.40
C ILE A 214 -6.92 11.96 -0.22
N HIS A 215 -6.16 12.94 0.25
CA HIS A 215 -6.67 14.04 1.06
C HIS A 215 -6.89 15.26 0.16
N ILE A 216 -8.03 15.92 0.30
CA ILE A 216 -8.43 17.08 -0.50
C ILE A 216 -8.30 18.29 0.41
N ILE A 217 -7.49 19.28 0.02
CA ILE A 217 -7.04 20.35 0.92
C ILE A 217 -8.18 21.35 1.22
N GLN A 218 -9.14 21.53 0.31
CA GLN A 218 -10.22 22.49 0.47
C GLN A 218 -11.59 21.82 0.54
N ILE A 219 -12.23 21.96 1.71
CA ILE A 219 -13.59 21.49 1.98
C ILE A 219 -14.46 22.73 2.21
N SER A 220 -15.63 22.77 1.57
CA SER A 220 -16.63 23.80 1.84
C SER A 220 -17.19 23.62 3.26
N GLN A 221 -17.86 24.65 3.81
CA GLN A 221 -18.55 24.52 5.10
C GLN A 221 -19.64 23.42 5.11
N THR A 222 -19.97 22.83 3.96
CA THR A 222 -20.95 21.74 3.81
C THR A 222 -20.32 20.35 3.64
N GLY A 223 -18.99 20.21 3.73
CA GLY A 223 -18.32 18.91 3.58
C GLY A 223 -18.06 18.47 2.12
N GLU A 224 -18.38 19.33 1.15
CA GLU A 224 -18.14 19.08 -0.27
C GLU A 224 -16.79 19.68 -0.71
N PRO A 225 -16.03 19.03 -1.60
CA PRO A 225 -14.79 19.59 -2.15
C PRO A 225 -15.04 20.96 -2.80
N LEU A 226 -14.32 22.00 -2.36
CA LEU A 226 -14.40 23.31 -3.02
C LEU A 226 -13.69 23.22 -4.37
N ARG A 227 -14.42 23.56 -5.42
CA ARG A 227 -13.93 23.60 -6.81
C ARG A 227 -13.22 24.93 -7.03
N MET A 228 -12.03 24.90 -7.62
CA MET A 228 -11.34 26.14 -8.02
C MET A 228 -11.12 26.16 -9.54
N GLU A 229 -11.40 27.31 -10.16
CA GLU A 229 -11.00 27.57 -11.54
C GLU A 229 -9.48 27.72 -11.62
N ALA A 230 -8.89 27.24 -12.72
CA ALA A 230 -7.45 27.21 -12.91
C ALA A 230 -6.85 28.63 -12.86
N GLY A 231 -6.11 28.97 -11.79
CA GLY A 231 -5.36 30.23 -11.80
C GLY A 231 -4.87 30.84 -10.49
N ILE A 232 -5.19 30.33 -9.30
CA ILE A 232 -4.76 30.99 -8.05
C ILE A 232 -4.20 29.97 -7.05
N PHE A 233 -2.87 29.91 -6.96
CA PHE A 233 -2.17 29.26 -5.86
C PHE A 233 -2.30 30.13 -4.60
N PRO A 234 -2.86 29.65 -3.48
CA PRO A 234 -2.47 30.17 -2.19
C PRO A 234 -1.18 29.46 -1.79
N VAL A 235 -0.04 30.02 -2.18
CA VAL A 235 1.19 29.79 -1.43
C VAL A 235 0.99 30.46 -0.07
N GLN A 236 0.57 29.68 0.91
CA GLN A 236 0.74 30.04 2.31
C GLN A 236 1.87 29.18 2.86
N THR A 237 3.10 29.61 2.60
CA THR A 237 4.20 29.42 3.53
C THR A 237 3.85 30.16 4.82
N PRO A 238 3.78 29.49 5.98
CA PRO A 238 3.69 30.20 7.25
C PRO A 238 5.05 30.81 7.57
N GLY A 239 5.14 32.14 7.54
CA GLY A 239 6.09 32.90 8.34
C GLY A 239 7.23 33.60 7.60
N ASP A 240 6.95 34.77 7.00
CA ASP A 240 7.90 35.88 7.05
C ASP A 240 7.75 36.57 8.42
N ARG A 241 8.62 36.18 9.36
CA ARG A 241 9.05 37.05 10.47
C ARG A 241 10.55 36.82 10.66
N ASP A 242 11.25 37.94 10.71
CA ASP A 242 12.69 38.07 10.73
C ASP A 242 13.39 37.37 11.91
N GLU A 243 14.61 36.91 11.60
CA GLU A 243 15.81 36.72 12.41
C GLU A 243 15.93 35.65 13.52
N ASP A 244 16.98 34.83 13.33
CA ASP A 244 17.86 34.13 14.27
C ASP A 244 17.61 32.65 14.63
N GLY A 245 18.70 31.87 14.57
CA GLY A 245 18.81 30.51 15.12
C GLY A 245 18.42 29.37 14.16
N GLY A 246 19.39 28.55 13.77
CA GLY A 246 19.19 27.47 12.80
C GLY A 246 18.19 26.40 13.26
N GLU A 247 17.14 26.20 12.46
CA GLU A 247 16.25 25.05 12.54
C GLU A 247 16.37 24.20 11.28
N ALA A 248 16.44 22.89 11.49
CA ALA A 248 16.55 21.90 10.44
C ALA A 248 15.41 22.06 9.42
N ALA A 249 15.73 21.89 8.13
CA ALA A 249 14.73 21.82 7.06
C ALA A 249 13.56 20.92 7.49
N PRO A 250 12.29 21.32 7.26
CA PRO A 250 11.13 20.50 7.62
C PRO A 250 11.33 19.13 6.98
N GLU A 251 11.17 18.05 7.75
CA GLU A 251 11.47 16.67 7.33
C GLU A 251 11.13 16.44 5.86
N LEU A 252 12.17 16.49 5.02
CA LEU A 252 12.02 16.67 3.58
C LEU A 252 11.16 15.55 3.01
N SER A 253 10.04 15.98 2.45
CA SER A 253 8.99 15.23 1.79
C SER A 253 9.42 13.85 1.25
N ARG A 254 8.94 12.78 1.89
CA ARG A 254 9.25 11.39 1.50
C ARG A 254 8.28 10.94 0.40
N LEU A 255 8.81 10.34 -0.67
CA LEU A 255 7.96 9.80 -1.73
C LEU A 255 6.95 8.78 -1.17
N GLY A 256 5.70 8.91 -1.59
CA GLY A 256 4.57 8.11 -1.14
C GLY A 256 3.94 8.56 0.18
N MET A 257 4.48 9.57 0.84
CA MET A 257 3.90 10.15 2.07
C MET A 257 3.76 11.66 1.91
N ASN A 258 2.55 12.17 2.07
CA ASN A 258 2.26 13.59 2.05
C ASN A 258 2.71 14.28 0.75
N MET A 259 2.49 13.64 -0.40
CA MET A 259 2.90 14.18 -1.70
C MET A 259 1.87 15.21 -2.20
N PRO A 260 2.22 16.51 -2.29
CA PRO A 260 1.32 17.50 -2.86
C PRO A 260 1.13 17.26 -4.36
N ALA A 261 -0.11 17.38 -4.84
CA ALA A 261 -0.46 17.20 -6.24
C ALA A 261 -1.74 17.97 -6.57
N ARG A 262 -2.04 18.09 -7.87
CA ARG A 262 -3.38 18.46 -8.33
C ARG A 262 -4.07 17.22 -8.90
N ALA A 263 -5.27 16.91 -8.42
CA ALA A 263 -6.11 15.88 -8.99
C ALA A 263 -7.03 16.53 -10.03
N GLU A 264 -6.75 16.30 -11.31
CA GLU A 264 -7.61 16.72 -12.40
C GLU A 264 -8.71 15.68 -12.60
N LEU A 265 -9.97 16.13 -12.59
CA LEU A 265 -11.10 15.25 -12.86
C LEU A 265 -11.03 14.76 -14.31
N ALA A 266 -11.36 13.49 -14.53
CA ALA A 266 -11.32 12.90 -15.84
C ALA A 266 -12.52 11.96 -16.08
N THR A 267 -13.03 11.99 -17.30
CA THR A 267 -14.12 11.11 -17.75
C THR A 267 -13.57 9.98 -18.62
N ARG A 268 -14.25 8.84 -18.65
CA ARG A 268 -13.81 7.73 -19.50
C ARG A 268 -14.31 7.88 -20.94
N ARG A 269 -13.43 7.55 -21.87
CA ARG A 269 -13.77 7.39 -23.28
C ARG A 269 -14.44 6.04 -23.50
N ASN A 270 -15.52 6.00 -24.27
CA ASN A 270 -16.29 4.78 -24.52
C ASN A 270 -15.49 3.67 -25.24
N ASP A 271 -14.41 4.03 -25.94
CA ASP A 271 -13.71 3.11 -26.85
C ASP A 271 -12.45 2.46 -26.24
N SER A 272 -12.05 2.80 -25.00
CA SER A 272 -10.88 2.22 -24.34
C SER A 272 -11.03 2.20 -22.82
N GLU A 273 -10.97 1.02 -22.21
CA GLU A 273 -11.23 0.79 -20.77
C GLU A 273 -10.43 1.72 -19.82
N PHE A 274 -9.21 2.11 -20.20
CA PHE A 274 -8.34 2.99 -19.40
C PHE A 274 -8.10 4.37 -20.02
N ALA A 275 -8.83 4.73 -21.08
CA ALA A 275 -8.70 6.07 -21.66
C ALA A 275 -9.53 7.06 -20.87
N MET A 276 -8.84 7.98 -20.20
CA MET A 276 -9.43 9.10 -19.50
C MET A 276 -9.17 10.39 -20.26
N GLU A 277 -10.21 11.21 -20.42
CA GLU A 277 -10.15 12.55 -20.98
C GLU A 277 -10.22 13.57 -19.83
N PRO A 278 -9.24 14.47 -19.69
CA PRO A 278 -9.27 15.47 -18.64
C PRO A 278 -10.41 16.47 -18.84
N THR A 279 -11.10 16.84 -17.76
CA THR A 279 -12.20 17.83 -17.82
C THR A 279 -11.71 19.27 -17.66
N GLY A 280 -10.47 19.47 -17.20
CA GLY A 280 -9.93 20.77 -16.81
C GLY A 280 -10.36 21.25 -15.42
N GLU A 281 -11.12 20.45 -14.67
CA GLU A 281 -11.44 20.72 -13.26
C GLU A 281 -10.39 20.12 -12.33
N TYR A 282 -9.91 20.87 -11.34
CA TYR A 282 -8.82 20.47 -10.46
C TYR A 282 -9.19 20.54 -8.98
N TYR A 283 -8.56 19.68 -8.19
CA TYR A 283 -8.51 19.74 -6.74
C TYR A 283 -7.06 19.73 -6.26
N ASP A 284 -6.73 20.62 -5.32
CA ASP A 284 -5.47 20.51 -4.60
C ASP A 284 -5.55 19.36 -3.60
N VAL A 285 -4.61 18.43 -3.70
CA VAL A 285 -4.63 17.20 -2.92
C VAL A 285 -3.27 16.87 -2.31
N ILE A 286 -3.32 16.11 -1.23
CA ILE A 286 -2.18 15.42 -0.65
C ILE A 286 -2.37 13.92 -0.90
N LEU A 287 -1.37 13.30 -1.51
CA LEU A 287 -1.39 11.89 -1.88
C LEU A 287 -0.55 11.06 -0.91
N ILE A 288 -1.10 9.90 -0.56
CA ILE A 288 -0.44 8.85 0.19
C ILE A 288 -0.42 7.60 -0.69
N LEU A 289 0.77 7.11 -1.04
CA LEU A 289 0.96 6.06 -2.05
C LEU A 289 1.80 4.90 -1.50
N GLY A 290 1.43 3.67 -1.84
CA GLY A 290 2.23 2.50 -1.49
C GLY A 290 1.85 1.26 -2.27
N ILE A 291 2.85 0.45 -2.62
CA ILE A 291 2.66 -0.85 -3.27
C ILE A 291 2.38 -1.92 -2.20
N ILE A 292 1.20 -2.53 -2.29
CA ILE A 292 0.68 -3.50 -1.31
C ILE A 292 0.51 -4.90 -1.92
N ASP A 293 0.22 -5.89 -1.06
CA ASP A 293 -0.07 -7.28 -1.46
C ASP A 293 1.02 -8.01 -2.26
N ILE A 294 2.28 -7.67 -1.99
CA ILE A 294 3.49 -8.23 -2.64
C ILE A 294 3.86 -9.67 -2.26
N LEU A 295 2.92 -10.47 -1.74
CA LEU A 295 3.18 -11.85 -1.28
C LEU A 295 2.54 -12.93 -2.16
N GLN A 296 1.95 -12.52 -3.28
CA GLN A 296 1.42 -13.41 -4.30
C GLN A 296 2.52 -13.85 -5.26
N ASP A 297 3.03 -15.05 -4.99
CA ASP A 297 4.04 -15.71 -5.81
C ASP A 297 3.45 -16.32 -7.09
N TYR A 298 4.19 -16.22 -8.20
CA TYR A 298 3.90 -16.94 -9.43
C TYR A 298 4.57 -18.31 -9.41
N ASP A 299 3.89 -19.31 -8.84
CA ASP A 299 4.31 -20.72 -8.88
C ASP A 299 3.54 -21.51 -9.96
N ILE A 300 4.08 -22.66 -10.38
CA ILE A 300 3.68 -23.48 -11.54
C ILE A 300 2.17 -23.82 -11.58
N SER A 301 1.50 -23.89 -10.43
CA SER A 301 0.04 -24.07 -10.36
C SER A 301 -0.73 -22.93 -11.04
N LYS A 302 -0.20 -21.69 -11.03
CA LYS A 302 -0.76 -20.54 -11.75
C LYS A 302 -0.40 -20.51 -13.23
N LYS A 303 0.67 -21.20 -13.68
CA LYS A 303 0.94 -21.40 -15.12
C LYS A 303 -0.17 -22.20 -15.79
N LEU A 304 -0.71 -23.20 -15.09
CA LEU A 304 -1.84 -24.01 -15.58
C LEU A 304 -3.14 -23.17 -15.64
N GLU A 305 -3.38 -22.33 -14.63
CA GLU A 305 -4.51 -21.40 -14.61
C GLU A 305 -4.38 -20.32 -15.70
N HIS A 306 -3.17 -19.81 -15.93
CA HIS A 306 -2.88 -18.83 -16.97
C HIS A 306 -3.07 -19.42 -18.36
N ALA A 307 -2.60 -20.66 -18.61
CA ALA A 307 -2.81 -21.36 -19.87
C ALA A 307 -4.29 -21.62 -20.17
N TYR A 308 -5.09 -21.89 -19.13
CA TYR A 308 -6.54 -22.07 -19.25
C TYR A 308 -7.28 -20.75 -19.48
N LYS A 309 -6.91 -19.68 -18.77
CA LYS A 309 -7.58 -18.36 -18.87
C LYS A 309 -7.20 -17.56 -20.12
N SER A 310 -5.94 -17.65 -20.57
CA SER A 310 -5.49 -16.99 -21.82
C SER A 310 -6.08 -17.62 -23.08
N PHE A 311 -6.71 -18.79 -22.98
CA PHE A 311 -7.43 -19.42 -24.10
C PHE A 311 -8.79 -18.78 -24.37
N ASN A 312 -9.37 -18.11 -23.36
CA ASN A 312 -10.73 -17.54 -23.43
C ASN A 312 -10.78 -16.00 -23.35
N TYR A 313 -9.70 -15.34 -22.91
CA TYR A 313 -9.68 -13.90 -22.61
C TYR A 313 -8.33 -13.25 -22.96
N ASP A 314 -8.35 -11.95 -23.28
CA ASP A 314 -7.15 -11.14 -23.54
C ASP A 314 -6.24 -11.10 -22.28
N PRO A 315 -4.96 -11.50 -22.38
CA PRO A 315 -4.01 -11.46 -21.27
C PRO A 315 -3.89 -10.11 -20.56
N THR A 316 -4.11 -9.00 -21.27
CA THR A 316 -4.00 -7.65 -20.69
C THR A 316 -5.10 -7.35 -19.67
N SER A 317 -6.28 -7.95 -19.83
CA SER A 317 -7.46 -7.75 -18.97
C SER A 317 -7.38 -8.47 -17.61
N ILE A 318 -6.53 -9.49 -17.49
CA ILE A 318 -6.48 -10.39 -16.32
C ILE A 318 -5.27 -10.08 -15.42
N SER A 319 -5.48 -9.97 -14.10
CA SER A 319 -4.38 -9.70 -13.16
C SER A 319 -3.35 -10.84 -13.07
N ALA A 320 -3.73 -12.07 -13.41
CA ALA A 320 -2.89 -13.24 -13.24
C ALA A 320 -1.97 -13.53 -14.45
N VAL A 321 -0.98 -12.66 -14.70
CA VAL A 321 -0.03 -12.78 -15.83
C VAL A 321 1.41 -13.04 -15.42
N ASP A 322 2.27 -13.40 -16.38
CA ASP A 322 3.73 -13.46 -16.18
C ASP A 322 4.24 -12.19 -15.47
N PRO A 323 5.15 -12.28 -14.47
CA PRO A 323 5.60 -11.13 -13.70
C PRO A 323 6.12 -9.95 -14.54
N SER A 324 6.78 -10.22 -15.68
CA SER A 324 7.30 -9.16 -16.56
C SER A 324 6.16 -8.43 -17.29
N GLN A 325 5.17 -9.18 -17.76
CA GLN A 325 3.96 -8.62 -18.36
C GLN A 325 3.13 -7.84 -17.33
N TYR A 326 3.02 -8.37 -16.10
CA TYR A 326 2.34 -7.70 -15.00
C TYR A 326 3.01 -6.36 -14.67
N SER A 327 4.33 -6.39 -14.47
CA SER A 327 5.18 -5.24 -14.17
C SER A 327 5.06 -4.15 -15.23
N ARG A 328 5.08 -4.52 -16.52
CA ARG A 328 4.90 -3.57 -17.63
C ARG A 328 3.51 -2.93 -17.59
N ARG A 329 2.45 -3.74 -17.58
CA ARG A 329 1.07 -3.23 -17.57
C ARG A 329 0.79 -2.32 -16.38
N PHE A 330 1.25 -2.73 -15.19
CA PHE A 330 1.12 -1.95 -13.97
C PHE A 330 1.76 -0.57 -14.15
N ARG A 331 3.02 -0.51 -14.61
CA ARG A 331 3.73 0.75 -14.85
C ARG A 331 3.06 1.62 -15.90
N ASP A 332 2.69 1.04 -17.04
CA ASP A 332 2.03 1.76 -18.13
C ASP A 332 0.73 2.42 -17.66
N PHE A 333 -0.06 1.71 -16.84
CA PHE A 333 -1.27 2.27 -16.23
C PHE A 333 -0.95 3.38 -15.22
N ILE A 334 -0.02 3.13 -14.29
CA ILE A 334 0.36 4.11 -13.27
C ILE A 334 0.92 5.39 -13.91
N PHE A 335 1.78 5.29 -14.93
CA PHE A 335 2.33 6.46 -15.62
C PHE A 335 1.35 7.15 -16.57
N ARG A 336 0.20 6.54 -16.83
CA ARG A 336 -0.92 7.21 -17.52
C ARG A 336 -1.72 8.10 -16.58
N ILE A 337 -1.89 7.68 -15.32
CA ILE A 337 -2.73 8.40 -14.35
C ILE A 337 -1.94 9.39 -13.48
N PHE A 338 -0.63 9.18 -13.30
CA PHE A 338 0.27 10.17 -12.73
C PHE A 338 1.05 10.83 -13.85
N THR A 339 0.94 12.14 -13.99
CA THR A 339 1.58 12.90 -15.07
C THR A 339 2.30 14.12 -14.51
N GLN A 340 3.28 14.62 -15.27
CA GLN A 340 3.96 15.86 -14.93
C GLN A 340 2.97 17.03 -15.00
N ASP A 341 3.03 17.89 -13.99
CA ASP A 341 2.38 19.18 -14.00
C ASP A 341 3.18 20.14 -14.91
N THR A 342 2.48 20.74 -15.88
CA THR A 342 3.10 21.59 -16.92
C THR A 342 2.73 23.06 -16.80
N THR A 343 1.92 23.44 -15.81
CA THR A 343 1.55 24.83 -15.55
C THR A 343 2.52 25.55 -14.65
#